data_AF-A0A2D5X9M6-F1
#
_entry.id   AF-A0A2D5X9M6-F1
#
_cell.length_a   1.000
_cell.length_b   1.000
_cell.length_c   1.000
_cell.angle_alpha   90.00
_cell.angle_beta   90.00
_cell.angle_gamma   90.00
#
_symmetry.space_group_name_H-M   'P 1'
#
loop_
_entity.id
_entity.type
_entity.pdbx_description
1 polymer ?
#
loop_
_entity_poly.entity_id
_entity_poly.type
_entity_poly.pdbx_seq_one_letter_code
_entity_poly.pdbx_strand_id
1 'polypeptide(L)'
;MDHASPSRSLVKTMTWRLIATTDTFLLTFLAAKWFGSDMGISGGEATTLAATVASLEVVTKMALYYIHERSWARLDWGIEPAPQA
;
A
#
# COMPACT_ATOMS: atom_id res chain seq x y z
N MET A 1 8.02 -9.24 26.40
CA MET A 1 7.77 -8.67 25.06
C MET A 1 6.27 -8.73 24.87
N ASP A 2 5.59 -7.59 24.78
CA ASP A 2 4.14 -7.59 24.60
C ASP A 2 3.80 -8.24 23.25
N HIS A 3 2.86 -9.19 23.26
CA HIS A 3 2.48 -9.92 22.06
C HIS A 3 1.30 -9.21 21.39
N ALA A 4 1.37 -9.03 20.07
CA ALA A 4 0.23 -8.53 19.32
C ALA A 4 -0.84 -9.62 19.26
N SER A 5 -2.05 -9.30 19.73
CA SER A 5 -3.19 -10.21 19.65
C SER A 5 -3.44 -10.67 18.20
N PRO A 6 -3.92 -11.91 17.96
CA PRO A 6 -4.24 -12.40 16.62
C PRO A 6 -5.20 -11.48 15.85
N SER A 7 -6.14 -10.85 16.56
CA SER A 7 -7.07 -9.87 16.00
C SER A 7 -6.35 -8.64 15.43
N ARG A 8 -5.36 -8.10 16.17
CA ARG A 8 -4.55 -6.97 15.70
C ARG A 8 -3.81 -7.30 14.41
N SER A 9 -3.21 -8.48 14.34
CA SER A 9 -2.48 -8.95 13.15
C SER A 9 -3.39 -9.11 11.93
N LEU A 10 -4.62 -9.61 12.11
CA LEU A 10 -5.60 -9.73 11.04
C LEU A 10 -6.04 -8.35 10.52
N VAL A 11 -6.37 -7.41 11.41
CA VAL A 11 -6.79 -6.06 11.02
C VAL A 11 -5.66 -5.29 10.35
N LYS A 12 -4.42 -5.39 10.86
CA LYS A 12 -3.22 -4.83 10.19
C LYS A 12 -3.07 -5.37 8.76
N THR A 13 -3.27 -6.67 8.57
CA THR A 13 -3.19 -7.31 7.26
C THR A 13 -4.28 -6.80 6.32
N MET A 14 -5.53 -6.78 6.77
CA MET A 14 -6.66 -6.32 5.94
C MET A 14 -6.52 -4.84 5.56
N THR A 15 -6.17 -3.99 6.52
CA THR A 15 -5.94 -2.56 6.27
C THR A 15 -4.80 -2.34 5.28
N TRP A 16 -3.69 -3.08 5.41
CA TRP A 16 -2.58 -3.01 4.46
C TRP A 16 -2.99 -3.44 3.05
N ARG A 17 -3.76 -4.55 2.92
CA ARG A 17 -4.25 -5.03 1.62
C ARG A 17 -5.15 -4.00 0.92
N LEU A 18 -6.05 -3.36 1.66
CA LEU A 18 -6.93 -2.33 1.10
C LEU A 18 -6.14 -1.10 0.64
N ILE A 19 -5.19 -0.63 1.45
CA ILE A 19 -4.35 0.55 1.11
C ILE A 19 -3.50 0.24 -0.13
N ALA A 20 -2.78 -0.88 -0.13
CA ALA A 20 -1.86 -1.22 -1.22
C ALA A 20 -2.57 -1.50 -2.55
N THR A 21 -3.75 -2.12 -2.52
CA THR A 21 -4.55 -2.36 -3.74
C THR A 21 -5.14 -1.06 -4.29
N THR A 22 -5.63 -0.18 -3.41
CA THR A 22 -6.14 1.14 -3.80
C THR A 22 -5.03 1.99 -4.43
N ASP A 23 -3.82 1.96 -3.87
CA ASP A 23 -2.65 2.67 -4.40
C ASP A 23 -2.31 2.25 -5.85
N THR A 24 -2.13 0.94 -6.09
CA THR A 24 -1.85 0.44 -7.46
C THR A 24 -2.99 0.75 -8.43
N PHE A 25 -4.25 0.63 -7.99
CA PHE A 25 -5.41 0.99 -8.83
C PHE A 25 -5.37 2.46 -9.21
N LEU A 26 -5.13 3.38 -8.26
CA LEU A 26 -5.06 4.81 -8.53
C LEU A 26 -3.87 5.16 -9.43
N LEU A 27 -2.68 4.60 -9.18
CA LEU A 27 -1.52 4.82 -10.03
C LEU A 27 -1.80 4.36 -11.47
N THR A 28 -2.36 3.16 -11.63
CA THR A 28 -2.69 2.61 -12.96
C THR A 28 -3.79 3.41 -13.64
N PHE A 29 -4.87 3.75 -12.92
CA PHE A 29 -5.99 4.53 -13.45
C PHE A 29 -5.57 5.93 -13.87
N LEU A 30 -4.79 6.63 -13.02
CA LEU A 30 -4.28 7.95 -13.34
C LEU A 30 -3.31 7.88 -14.52
N ALA A 31 -2.38 6.93 -14.52
CA ALA A 31 -1.49 6.74 -15.65
C ALA A 31 -2.28 6.49 -16.94
N ALA A 32 -3.24 5.56 -16.93
CA ALA A 32 -4.09 5.29 -18.10
C ALA A 32 -4.96 6.49 -18.51
N LYS A 33 -5.44 7.32 -17.57
CA LYS A 33 -6.24 8.49 -17.90
C LYS A 33 -5.41 9.64 -18.48
N TRP A 34 -4.26 9.93 -17.88
CA TRP A 34 -3.37 11.03 -18.29
C TRP A 34 -2.59 10.74 -19.57
N PHE A 35 -2.26 9.47 -19.80
CA PHE A 35 -1.50 9.04 -20.97
C PHE A 35 -2.37 8.34 -22.02
N GLY A 36 -3.53 7.79 -21.65
CA GLY A 36 -4.41 7.06 -22.58
C GLY A 36 -5.44 7.91 -23.32
N SER A 37 -5.68 9.17 -22.93
CA SER A 37 -6.59 10.05 -23.69
C SER A 37 -5.99 10.56 -25.00
N ASP A 38 -4.66 10.62 -25.12
CA ASP A 38 -3.96 11.09 -26.32
C ASP A 38 -3.33 9.96 -27.16
N MET A 39 -3.39 8.70 -26.72
CA MET A 39 -2.63 7.60 -27.33
C MET A 39 -3.50 6.54 -28.03
N GLY A 40 -3.45 6.53 -29.37
CA GLY A 40 -3.71 5.33 -30.17
C GLY A 40 -2.58 4.32 -29.97
N ILE A 41 -2.61 3.61 -28.83
CA ILE A 41 -1.48 2.88 -28.22
C ILE A 41 -0.74 1.97 -29.22
N SER A 42 0.50 2.33 -29.53
CA SER A 42 1.48 1.44 -30.16
C SER A 42 2.31 0.72 -29.08
N GLY A 43 2.87 -0.46 -29.39
CA GLY A 43 3.52 -1.32 -28.40
C GLY A 43 4.67 -0.70 -27.58
N GLY A 44 5.28 0.40 -28.06
CA GLY A 44 6.34 1.11 -27.34
C GLY A 44 5.83 1.96 -26.15
N GLU A 45 4.64 2.54 -26.26
CA GLU A 45 4.08 3.46 -25.26
C GLU A 45 3.55 2.73 -24.01
N ALA A 46 3.06 1.50 -24.20
CA ALA A 46 2.63 0.63 -23.12
C ALA A 46 3.78 0.28 -22.16
N THR A 47 5.01 0.16 -22.68
CA THR A 47 6.19 -0.16 -21.88
C THR A 47 6.58 1.01 -20.98
N THR A 48 6.56 2.23 -21.51
CA THR A 48 6.83 3.45 -20.73
C THR A 48 5.80 3.65 -19.63
N LEU A 49 4.51 3.46 -19.95
CA LEU A 49 3.42 3.55 -18.97
C LEU A 49 3.60 2.53 -17.83
N ALA A 50 3.89 1.27 -18.18
CA ALA A 50 4.11 0.20 -17.20
C ALA A 50 5.34 0.49 -16.32
N ALA A 51 6.43 0.99 -16.90
CA ALA A 51 7.63 1.35 -16.15
C ALA A 51 7.37 2.52 -15.18
N THR A 52 6.58 3.52 -15.58
CA THR A 52 6.17 4.62 -14.69
C THR A 52 5.31 4.11 -13.53
N VAL A 53 4.29 3.29 -13.80
CA VAL A 53 3.45 2.74 -12.73
C VAL A 53 4.28 1.87 -11.77
N ALA A 54 5.14 0.99 -12.30
CA ALA A 54 5.95 0.10 -11.47
C ALA A 54 6.95 0.85 -10.59
N SER A 55 7.59 1.89 -11.11
CA SER A 55 8.53 2.72 -10.32
C SER A 55 7.81 3.52 -9.24
N LEU A 56 6.68 4.15 -9.57
CA LEU A 56 5.87 4.89 -8.60
C LEU A 56 5.31 3.98 -7.52
N GLU A 57 4.83 2.78 -7.90
CA GLU A 57 4.25 1.82 -6.96
C GLU A 57 5.22 1.45 -5.84
N VAL A 58 6.51 1.26 -6.15
CA VAL A 58 7.51 0.94 -5.13
C VAL A 58 7.64 2.11 -4.14
N VAL A 59 7.78 3.34 -4.65
CA VAL A 59 7.97 4.54 -3.82
C VAL A 59 6.73 4.85 -2.97
N THR A 60 5.54 4.79 -3.57
CA THR A 60 4.27 5.05 -2.87
C THR A 60 4.01 4.00 -1.81
N LYS A 61 4.20 2.70 -2.10
CA LYS A 61 4.01 1.63 -1.12
C LYS A 61 4.99 1.74 0.04
N MET A 62 6.24 2.13 -0.20
CA MET A 62 7.19 2.36 0.89
C MET A 62 6.70 3.48 1.83
N ALA A 63 6.24 4.60 1.28
CA ALA A 63 5.71 5.71 2.06
C ALA A 63 4.42 5.32 2.82
N LEU A 64 3.48 4.67 2.14
CA LEU A 64 2.22 4.22 2.72
C LEU A 64 2.44 3.17 3.82
N TYR A 65 3.36 2.22 3.62
CA TYR A 65 3.70 1.22 4.62
C TYR A 65 4.28 1.87 5.87
N TYR A 66 5.22 2.82 5.70
CA TYR A 66 5.79 3.55 6.82
C TYR A 66 4.71 4.29 7.64
N ILE A 67 3.79 4.98 6.96
CA ILE A 67 2.68 5.69 7.62
C ILE A 67 1.72 4.71 8.30
N HIS A 68 1.41 3.59 7.64
CA HIS A 68 0.55 2.53 8.20
C HIS A 68 1.14 1.98 9.50
N GLU A 69 2.40 1.54 9.49
CA GLU A 69 3.07 1.05 10.69
C GLU A 69 3.20 2.13 11.76
N ARG A 70 3.52 3.38 11.39
CA ARG A 70 3.62 4.47 12.36
C ARG A 70 2.28 4.78 13.03
N SER A 71 1.18 4.64 12.28
CA SER A 71 -0.18 4.81 12.79
C SER A 71 -0.53 3.70 13.76
N TRP A 72 -0.20 2.44 13.42
CA TRP A 72 -0.35 1.29 14.30
C TRP A 72 0.50 1.36 15.57
N ALA A 73 1.68 1.97 15.49
CA ALA A 73 2.56 2.18 16.64
C ALA A 73 2.05 3.24 17.61
N ARG A 74 1.09 4.08 17.21
CA ARG A 74 0.42 5.06 18.10
C ARG A 74 -0.86 4.52 18.75
N LEU A 75 -1.29 3.32 18.35
CA LEU A 75 -2.52 2.71 18.83
C LEU A 75 -2.17 1.54 19.76
N ASP A 76 -2.54 1.68 21.04
CA ASP A 76 -2.33 0.67 22.08
C ASP A 76 -3.31 -0.53 21.98
N TRP A 77 -4.23 -0.49 21.02
CA TRP A 77 -5.23 -1.54 20.84
C TRP A 77 -4.60 -2.88 20.42
N GLY A 78 -4.99 -3.94 21.14
CA GLY A 78 -4.60 -5.31 20.84
C GLY A 78 -3.16 -5.65 21.20
N ILE A 79 -2.53 -4.85 22.07
CA ILE A 79 -1.26 -5.16 22.74
C ILE A 79 -1.61 -5.91 24.04
N GLU A 80 -1.21 -7.18 24.14
CA GLU A 80 -1.43 -7.96 25.36
C GLU A 80 -0.29 -7.68 26.35
N PRO A 81 -0.60 -7.21 27.58
CA PRO A 81 0.43 -6.96 28.58
C PRO A 81 1.11 -8.28 28.94
N ALA A 82 2.43 -8.26 29.07
CA ALA A 82 3.18 -9.42 29.52
C ALA A 82 2.59 -10.00 30.84
N PRO A 83 2.53 -11.34 31.00
CA PRO A 83 2.11 -11.94 32.26
C PRO A 83 2.99 -11.39 33.38
N GLN A 84 2.37 -10.73 34.37
CA GLN A 84 3.07 -10.30 35.57
C GLN A 84 3.43 -11.56 36.36
N ALA A 85 4.74 -11.84 36.49
CA ALA A 85 5.27 -12.93 37.30
C ALA A 85 5.24 -12.59 38.79
#